data_AF-A0A561W5E0-F1
#
_entry.id   AF-A0A561W5E0-F1
#
_cell.length_a   1.000
_cell.length_b   1.000
_cell.length_c   1.000
_cell.angle_alpha   90.00
_cell.angle_beta   90.00
_cell.angle_gamma   90.00
#
_symmetry.space_group_name_H-M   'P 1'
#
loop_
_entity.id
_entity.type
_entity.pdbx_description
1 polymer ?
#
loop_
_entity_poly.entity_id
_entity_poly.type
_entity_poly.pdbx_seq_one_letter_code
_entity_poly.pdbx_strand_id
1 'polypeptide(L)'
;MTAILNPTGAAPLSPPPTRRTPEPVAAPVSVGPVGPVLELPGTPESALVPVVRDGRAIGAYVLSGGRVRYRPVTDPDRLLAAATGAFAVAVLTAAVAVVGRRKPPAIGAVTMGPGGWVSLRGVRTPALRPTTPRPWWARALRAHRLVVER
;
A
#
# COMPACT_ATOMS: atom_id res chain seq x y z
N MET A 1 -62.34 10.58 72.94
CA MET A 1 -62.13 9.30 72.22
C MET A 1 -63.40 9.04 71.45
N THR A 2 -63.42 9.41 70.17
CA THR A 2 -64.65 9.39 69.34
C THR A 2 -64.22 9.14 67.90
N ALA A 3 -64.74 8.07 67.30
CA ALA A 3 -64.35 7.56 65.99
C ALA A 3 -64.96 8.37 64.84
N ILE A 4 -64.16 8.63 63.79
CA ILE A 4 -64.57 9.27 62.53
C ILE A 4 -64.93 8.16 61.54
N LEU A 5 -66.20 8.07 61.16
CA LEU A 5 -66.69 7.21 60.07
C LEU A 5 -66.59 7.97 58.75
N ASN A 6 -65.71 7.51 57.85
CA ASN A 6 -65.66 7.99 56.46
C ASN A 6 -66.45 7.00 55.58
N PRO A 7 -67.46 7.45 54.81
CA PRO A 7 -68.18 6.57 53.88
C PRO A 7 -67.37 6.34 52.60
N THR A 8 -67.07 5.07 52.34
CA THR A 8 -66.44 4.54 51.13
C THR A 8 -67.32 4.74 49.90
N GLY A 9 -66.85 5.50 48.92
CA GLY A 9 -67.29 5.41 47.52
C GLY A 9 -66.16 4.84 46.67
N ALA A 10 -66.34 3.65 46.11
CA ALA A 10 -65.36 2.98 45.27
C ALA A 10 -65.60 3.29 43.78
N ALA A 11 -64.54 3.63 43.04
CA ALA A 11 -64.23 3.30 41.63
C ALA A 11 -63.41 4.42 40.94
N PRO A 12 -62.70 4.14 39.82
CA PRO A 12 -61.82 3.01 39.53
C PRO A 12 -60.39 3.49 39.20
N LEU A 13 -59.43 2.56 39.31
CA LEU A 13 -58.02 2.75 38.96
C LEU A 13 -57.88 3.06 37.47
N SER A 14 -57.49 4.30 37.14
CA SER A 14 -57.04 4.65 35.78
C SER A 14 -55.64 4.08 35.55
N PRO A 15 -55.37 3.38 34.43
CA PRO A 15 -54.03 2.89 34.13
C PRO A 15 -53.08 4.07 33.81
N PRO A 16 -51.78 3.97 34.18
CA PRO A 16 -50.79 4.99 33.86
C PRO A 16 -50.52 5.05 32.33
N PRO A 17 -50.04 6.20 31.81
CA PRO A 17 -49.79 6.38 30.39
C PRO A 17 -48.77 5.36 29.87
N THR A 18 -49.06 4.81 28.68
CA THR A 18 -48.24 3.85 27.94
C THR A 18 -46.77 4.26 27.84
N ARG A 19 -45.90 3.34 28.27
CA ARG A 19 -44.45 3.36 28.12
C ARG A 19 -44.09 3.63 26.65
N ARG A 20 -43.38 4.73 26.37
CA ARG A 20 -42.80 4.98 25.04
C ARG A 20 -41.88 3.81 24.70
N THR A 21 -42.17 3.14 23.59
CA THR A 21 -41.24 2.23 22.91
C THR A 21 -39.93 2.99 22.66
N PRO A 22 -38.75 2.46 23.00
CA PRO A 22 -37.50 3.06 22.57
C PRO A 22 -37.48 3.03 21.04
N GLU A 23 -37.48 4.22 20.45
CA GLU A 23 -37.14 4.43 19.05
C GLU A 23 -35.78 3.74 18.79
N PRO A 24 -35.64 2.93 17.72
CA PRO A 24 -34.36 2.33 17.40
C PRO A 24 -33.34 3.44 17.19
N VAL A 25 -32.37 3.51 18.10
CA VAL A 25 -31.23 4.43 18.02
C VAL A 25 -30.62 4.27 16.63
N ALA A 26 -30.77 5.29 15.79
CA ALA A 26 -30.12 5.34 14.49
C ALA A 26 -28.63 5.07 14.70
N ALA A 27 -28.09 4.09 13.97
CA ALA A 27 -26.69 3.69 14.08
C ALA A 27 -25.79 4.93 13.95
N PRO A 28 -24.76 5.09 14.80
CA PRO A 28 -23.88 6.25 14.72
C PRO A 28 -23.18 6.26 13.37
N VAL A 29 -23.51 7.27 12.57
CA VAL A 29 -22.83 7.55 11.30
C VAL A 29 -21.40 7.97 11.66
N SER A 30 -20.43 7.06 11.55
CA SER A 30 -19.01 7.39 11.78
C SER A 30 -18.50 8.21 10.61
N VAL A 31 -18.32 9.51 10.82
CA VAL A 31 -17.80 10.47 9.82
C VAL A 31 -16.27 10.68 9.97
N GLY A 32 -15.59 9.85 10.79
CA GLY A 32 -14.16 10.00 11.10
C GLY A 32 -13.26 8.85 10.57
N PRO A 33 -11.93 9.04 10.57
CA PRO A 33 -10.95 7.99 10.18
C PRO A 33 -10.91 6.80 11.15
N VAL A 34 -11.58 6.94 12.30
CA VAL A 34 -11.71 5.96 13.36
C VAL A 34 -13.13 5.40 13.28
N GLY A 35 -13.26 4.10 13.03
CA GLY A 35 -14.55 3.43 12.97
C GLY A 35 -15.10 3.10 14.36
N PRO A 36 -16.30 2.52 14.42
CA PRO A 36 -16.99 2.26 15.69
C PRO A 36 -16.17 1.30 16.56
N VAL A 37 -16.20 1.53 17.86
CA VAL A 37 -15.61 0.60 18.83
C VAL A 37 -16.43 -0.70 18.82
N LEU A 38 -15.76 -1.81 18.55
CA LEU A 38 -16.33 -3.15 18.55
C LEU A 38 -15.84 -3.86 19.81
N GLU A 39 -16.74 -4.10 20.76
CA GLU A 39 -16.45 -4.94 21.92
C GLU A 39 -16.51 -6.40 21.52
N LEU A 40 -15.47 -7.18 21.81
CA LEU A 40 -15.44 -8.61 21.57
C LEU A 40 -15.61 -9.39 22.86
N PRO A 41 -16.50 -10.40 22.87
CA PRO A 41 -16.61 -11.31 23.99
C PRO A 41 -15.32 -12.15 24.10
N GLY A 42 -14.76 -12.21 25.31
CA GLY A 42 -13.54 -12.97 25.60
C GLY A 42 -12.94 -12.65 26.96
N THR A 43 -12.00 -13.48 27.40
CA THR A 43 -11.17 -13.21 28.58
C THR A 43 -9.71 -13.09 28.16
N PRO A 44 -9.08 -11.91 28.29
CA PRO A 44 -9.63 -10.63 28.77
C PRO A 44 -10.60 -9.99 27.77
N GLU A 45 -11.54 -9.18 28.28
CA GLU A 45 -12.38 -8.31 27.45
C GLU A 45 -11.50 -7.47 26.53
N SER A 46 -11.94 -7.32 25.28
CA SER A 46 -11.16 -6.61 24.27
C SER A 46 -12.05 -5.74 23.41
N ALA A 47 -11.62 -4.49 23.22
CA ALA A 47 -12.26 -3.55 22.32
C ALA A 47 -11.38 -3.36 21.08
N LEU A 48 -11.99 -3.43 19.90
CA LEU A 48 -11.35 -3.13 18.62
C LEU A 48 -11.84 -1.79 18.09
N VAL A 49 -10.90 -0.95 17.72
CA VAL A 49 -11.18 0.32 17.06
C VAL A 49 -10.58 0.26 15.65
N PRO A 50 -11.38 0.00 14.61
CA PRO A 50 -10.88 -0.09 13.25
C PRO A 50 -10.42 1.28 12.76
N VAL A 51 -9.30 1.29 12.05
CA VAL A 51 -8.77 2.48 11.37
C VAL A 51 -9.04 2.34 9.89
N VAL A 52 -9.79 3.29 9.33
CA VAL A 52 -10.23 3.27 7.93
C VAL A 52 -9.62 4.46 7.20
N ARG A 53 -9.09 4.21 6.01
CA ARG A 53 -8.59 5.23 5.10
C ARG A 53 -9.16 4.97 3.71
N ASP A 54 -9.74 6.00 3.09
CA ASP A 54 -10.33 5.90 1.75
C ASP A 54 -11.35 4.75 1.62
N GLY A 55 -12.17 4.56 2.66
CA GLY A 55 -13.16 3.48 2.71
C GLY A 55 -12.59 2.07 2.98
N ARG A 56 -11.29 1.94 3.25
CA ARG A 56 -10.62 0.66 3.47
C ARG A 56 -9.99 0.54 4.85
N ALA A 57 -10.21 -0.59 5.52
CA ALA A 57 -9.55 -0.88 6.80
C ALA A 57 -8.03 -1.05 6.59
N ILE A 58 -7.23 -0.25 7.29
CA ILE A 58 -5.76 -0.32 7.25
C ILE A 58 -5.17 -0.99 8.51
N GLY A 59 -5.99 -1.13 9.55
CA GLY A 59 -5.60 -1.70 10.82
C GLY A 59 -6.69 -1.55 11.87
N ALA A 60 -6.40 -1.98 13.08
CA ALA A 60 -7.23 -1.74 14.24
C ALA A 60 -6.36 -1.50 15.48
N TYR A 61 -6.81 -0.61 16.37
CA TYR A 61 -6.30 -0.57 17.73
C TYR A 61 -7.06 -1.61 18.56
N VAL A 62 -6.30 -2.49 19.21
CA VAL A 62 -6.82 -3.52 20.11
C VAL A 62 -6.54 -3.05 21.54
N LEU A 63 -7.59 -2.75 22.30
CA LEU A 63 -7.52 -2.58 23.74
C LEU A 63 -7.81 -3.93 24.38
N SER A 64 -6.90 -4.44 25.21
CA SER A 64 -7.11 -5.70 25.93
C SER A 64 -6.31 -5.68 27.23
N GLY A 65 -6.96 -5.98 28.35
CA GLY A 65 -6.32 -5.97 29.68
C GLY A 65 -5.60 -4.65 30.02
N GLY A 66 -6.19 -3.51 29.64
CA GLY A 66 -5.62 -2.17 29.86
C GLY A 66 -4.46 -1.77 28.93
N ARG A 67 -4.10 -2.60 27.94
CA ARG A 67 -3.04 -2.30 26.97
C ARG A 67 -3.64 -2.05 25.58
N VAL A 68 -3.15 -1.01 24.92
CA VAL A 68 -3.51 -0.69 23.53
C VAL A 68 -2.39 -1.17 22.60
N ARG A 69 -2.73 -1.92 21.55
CA ARG A 69 -1.81 -2.34 20.50
C ARG A 69 -2.40 -2.10 19.12
N TYR A 70 -1.64 -1.49 18.23
CA TYR A 70 -2.01 -1.39 16.83
C TYR A 70 -1.74 -2.73 16.11
N ARG A 71 -2.73 -3.21 15.35
CA ARG A 71 -2.62 -4.37 14.47
C ARG A 71 -2.91 -3.94 13.04
N PRO A 72 -1.90 -3.93 12.15
CA PRO A 72 -2.12 -3.61 10.74
C PRO A 72 -2.92 -4.72 10.05
N VAL A 73 -3.79 -4.35 9.12
CA VAL A 73 -4.40 -5.29 8.18
C VAL A 73 -3.46 -5.38 6.98
N THR A 74 -2.75 -6.49 6.86
CA THR A 74 -1.92 -6.75 5.68
C THR A 74 -2.83 -7.17 4.53
N ASP A 75 -2.85 -6.37 3.48
CA ASP A 75 -3.57 -6.70 2.26
C ASP A 75 -2.76 -7.69 1.41
N PRO A 76 -3.22 -8.94 1.25
CA PRO A 76 -2.48 -9.96 0.48
C PRO A 76 -2.32 -9.55 -0.98
N ASP A 77 -3.30 -8.86 -1.57
CA ASP A 77 -3.25 -8.47 -2.99
C ASP A 77 -2.20 -7.38 -3.23
N ARG A 78 -2.11 -6.40 -2.33
CA ARG A 78 -1.02 -5.40 -2.37
C ARG A 78 0.34 -6.01 -2.15
N LEU A 79 0.45 -6.98 -1.23
CA LEU A 79 1.72 -7.67 -1.00
C LEU A 79 2.13 -8.47 -2.25
N LEU A 80 1.18 -9.17 -2.87
CA LEU A 80 1.39 -9.91 -4.10
C LEU A 80 1.82 -8.97 -5.23
N ALA A 81 1.09 -7.88 -5.44
CA ALA A 81 1.41 -6.88 -6.46
C ALA A 81 2.79 -6.25 -6.25
N ALA A 82 3.14 -5.91 -5.01
CA ALA A 82 4.47 -5.39 -4.67
C ALA A 82 5.56 -6.42 -4.93
N ALA A 83 5.34 -7.69 -4.53
CA ALA A 83 6.28 -8.78 -4.75
C ALA A 83 6.48 -9.05 -6.25
N THR A 84 5.39 -9.09 -7.03
CA THR A 84 5.44 -9.26 -8.49
C THR A 84 6.19 -8.10 -9.15
N GLY A 85 5.93 -6.86 -8.74
CA GLY A 85 6.64 -5.68 -9.23
C GLY A 85 8.15 -5.73 -8.94
N ALA A 86 8.52 -6.04 -7.69
CA ALA A 86 9.91 -6.17 -7.29
C ALA A 86 10.63 -7.29 -8.06
N PHE A 87 9.97 -8.44 -8.25
CA PHE A 87 10.50 -9.55 -9.01
C PHE A 87 10.73 -9.19 -10.48
N ALA A 88 9.77 -8.51 -11.12
CA ALA A 88 9.90 -8.07 -12.51
C ALA A 88 11.10 -7.13 -12.71
N VAL A 89 11.32 -6.18 -11.79
CA VAL A 89 12.48 -5.28 -11.82
C VAL A 89 13.79 -6.04 -11.65
N ALA A 90 13.85 -7.01 -10.72
CA ALA A 90 15.02 -7.84 -10.50
C ALA A 90 15.37 -8.68 -11.74
N VAL A 91 14.37 -9.31 -12.39
CA VAL A 91 14.58 -10.07 -13.62
C VAL A 91 15.07 -9.17 -14.75
N LEU A 92 14.47 -7.99 -14.93
CA LEU A 92 14.87 -7.05 -15.98
C LEU A 92 16.30 -6.57 -15.80
N THR A 93 16.66 -6.18 -14.59
CA THR A 93 18.03 -5.72 -14.26
C THR A 93 19.06 -6.83 -14.44
N ALA A 94 18.75 -8.06 -14.03
CA ALA A 94 19.59 -9.23 -14.29
C ALA A 94 19.78 -9.48 -15.78
N ALA A 95 18.70 -9.43 -16.57
CA ALA A 95 18.76 -9.60 -18.02
C ALA A 95 19.64 -8.54 -18.69
N VAL A 96 19.50 -7.27 -18.31
CA VAL A 96 20.33 -6.16 -18.81
C VAL A 96 21.79 -6.38 -18.45
N ALA A 97 22.09 -6.80 -17.22
CA ALA A 97 23.46 -7.09 -16.79
C ALA A 97 24.08 -8.24 -17.60
N VAL A 98 23.34 -9.32 -17.84
CA VAL A 98 23.79 -10.46 -18.65
C VAL A 98 24.04 -10.03 -20.10
N VAL A 99 23.13 -9.27 -20.71
CA VAL A 99 23.31 -8.74 -22.07
C VAL A 99 24.51 -7.78 -22.16
N GLY A 100 24.70 -6.94 -21.15
CA GLY A 100 25.84 -6.03 -21.05
C GLY A 100 27.17 -6.78 -21.00
N ARG A 101 27.26 -7.86 -20.21
CA ARG A 101 28.46 -8.70 -20.12
C ARG A 101 28.80 -9.45 -21.40
N ARG A 102 27.82 -9.71 -22.27
CA ARG A 102 28.07 -10.33 -23.59
C ARG A 102 28.72 -9.38 -24.59
N LYS A 103 28.75 -8.07 -24.31
CA LYS A 103 29.39 -7.09 -25.18
C LYS A 103 30.87 -6.95 -24.77
N PRO A 104 31.82 -7.39 -25.62
CA PRO A 104 33.23 -7.20 -25.32
C PRO A 104 33.54 -5.69 -25.24
N PRO A 105 34.50 -5.28 -24.40
CA PRO A 105 34.89 -3.88 -24.29
C PRO A 105 35.36 -3.35 -25.65
N ALA A 106 35.01 -2.10 -25.95
CA ALA A 106 35.32 -1.47 -27.25
C ALA A 106 36.82 -1.20 -27.44
N ILE A 107 37.55 -1.13 -26.33
CA ILE A 107 39.00 -0.96 -26.24
C ILE A 107 39.52 -2.15 -25.43
N GLY A 108 40.55 -2.81 -25.93
CA GLY A 108 41.24 -3.87 -25.21
C GLY A 108 42.19 -3.28 -24.16
N ALA A 109 43.47 -3.60 -24.25
CA ALA A 109 44.47 -3.12 -23.30
C ALA A 109 44.90 -1.67 -23.60
N VAL A 110 44.96 -0.86 -22.54
CA VAL A 110 45.59 0.45 -22.53
C VAL A 110 46.96 0.27 -21.88
N THR A 111 48.05 0.54 -22.60
CA THR A 111 49.40 0.49 -22.04
C THR A 111 50.08 1.85 -22.14
N MET A 112 50.81 2.22 -21.10
CA MET A 112 51.59 3.45 -21.05
C MET A 112 53.07 3.10 -21.30
N GLY A 113 53.68 3.74 -22.28
CA GLY A 113 55.11 3.56 -22.57
C GLY A 113 56.01 4.41 -21.66
N PRO A 114 57.32 4.13 -21.60
CA PRO A 114 58.30 4.82 -20.72
C PRO A 114 58.54 6.32 -21.00
N GLY A 115 57.70 6.98 -21.80
CA GLY A 115 57.75 8.40 -22.11
C GLY A 115 56.38 9.08 -22.12
N GLY A 116 55.37 8.47 -21.48
CA GLY A 116 54.03 9.05 -21.35
C GLY A 116 53.07 8.81 -22.52
N TRP A 117 53.51 8.14 -23.59
CA TRP A 117 52.62 7.76 -24.69
C TRP A 117 51.67 6.64 -24.27
N VAL A 118 50.42 6.73 -24.70
CA VAL A 118 49.38 5.72 -24.44
C VAL A 118 49.15 4.91 -25.72
N SER A 119 49.35 3.59 -25.65
CA SER A 119 49.01 2.67 -26.73
C SER A 119 47.69 1.96 -26.41
N LEU A 120 46.76 1.98 -27.38
CA LEU A 120 45.47 1.31 -27.29
C LEU A 120 45.50 0.07 -28.19
N ARG A 121 45.45 -1.13 -27.62
CA ARG A 121 45.31 -2.38 -28.38
C ARG A 121 43.88 -2.89 -28.36
N GLY A 122 43.46 -3.53 -29.45
CA GLY A 122 42.13 -4.16 -29.55
C GLY A 122 41.00 -3.17 -29.82
N VAL A 123 41.31 -1.95 -30.30
CA VAL A 123 40.29 -1.01 -30.77
C VAL A 123 39.62 -1.63 -32.00
N ARG A 124 38.37 -2.07 -31.85
CA ARG A 124 37.60 -2.51 -33.02
C ARG A 124 37.39 -1.31 -33.92
N THR A 125 37.88 -1.37 -35.15
CA THR A 125 37.64 -0.34 -36.16
C THR A 125 36.12 -0.15 -36.27
N PRO A 126 35.58 1.05 -35.99
CA PRO A 126 34.15 1.27 -36.12
C PRO A 126 33.75 0.97 -37.56
N ALA A 127 32.79 0.07 -37.74
CA ALA A 127 32.29 -0.25 -39.07
C ALA A 127 31.77 1.04 -39.72
N LEU A 128 32.38 1.46 -40.82
CA LEU A 128 32.04 2.69 -41.54
C LEU A 128 30.59 2.68 -42.06
N ARG A 129 29.97 1.49 -42.14
CA ARG A 129 28.54 1.31 -42.36
C ARG A 129 27.92 0.46 -41.26
N PRO A 130 26.74 0.84 -40.74
CA PRO A 130 26.00 0.01 -39.82
C PRO A 130 25.54 -1.27 -40.56
N THR A 131 26.05 -2.41 -40.12
CA THR A 131 25.66 -3.74 -40.65
C THR A 131 24.32 -4.21 -40.10
N THR A 132 23.80 -3.56 -39.05
CA THR A 132 22.57 -3.94 -38.36
C THR A 132 21.42 -2.97 -38.66
N PRO A 133 20.20 -3.49 -38.88
CA PRO A 133 19.02 -2.65 -39.07
C PRO A 133 18.74 -1.79 -37.83
N ARG A 134 18.19 -0.60 -38.06
CA ARG A 134 17.96 0.42 -37.02
C ARG A 134 17.13 -0.18 -35.87
N PRO A 135 17.63 -0.15 -34.62
CA PRO A 135 16.92 -0.77 -33.51
C PRO A 135 15.59 -0.05 -33.26
N TRP A 136 14.57 -0.82 -32.87
CA TRP A 136 13.19 -0.32 -32.78
C TRP A 136 13.05 0.88 -31.82
N TRP A 137 13.79 0.88 -30.70
CA TRP A 137 13.80 1.99 -29.74
C TRP A 137 14.29 3.29 -30.38
N ALA A 138 15.23 3.22 -31.33
CA ALA A 138 15.74 4.41 -32.01
C ALA A 138 14.70 5.00 -32.97
N ARG A 139 13.77 4.17 -33.49
CA ARG A 139 12.62 4.64 -34.26
C ARG A 139 11.57 5.24 -33.34
N ALA A 140 11.29 4.59 -32.22
CA ALA A 140 10.34 5.08 -31.22
C ALA A 140 10.75 6.46 -30.67
N LEU A 141 12.04 6.65 -30.37
CA LEU A 141 12.59 7.90 -29.87
C LEU A 141 12.88 8.95 -30.96
N ARG A 142 12.61 8.64 -32.24
CA ARG A 142 13.01 9.47 -33.39
C ARG A 142 14.47 9.95 -33.28
N ALA A 143 15.38 9.11 -32.82
CA ALA A 143 16.78 9.49 -32.64
C ALA A 143 17.45 9.68 -34.01
N HIS A 144 17.93 10.88 -34.30
CA HIS A 144 18.58 11.21 -35.58
C HIS A 144 20.06 10.80 -35.54
N ARG A 145 20.60 10.34 -36.68
CA ARG A 145 22.01 9.96 -36.78
C ARG A 145 22.84 11.24 -36.75
N LEU A 146 23.82 11.30 -35.85
CA LEU A 146 24.89 12.29 -35.95
C LEU A 146 25.75 11.92 -37.15
N VAL A 147 25.58 12.64 -38.25
CA VAL A 147 26.47 12.58 -39.41
C VAL A 147 27.55 13.63 -39.15
N VAL A 148 28.80 13.19 -39.01
CA VAL A 148 29.93 14.11 -38.97
C VAL A 148 30.16 14.56 -40.41
N GLU A 149 29.82 15.81 -40.70
CA GLU A 149 30.19 16.48 -41.95
C GLU A 149 31.73 16.54 -42.02
N ARG A 150 32.27 16.21 -43.18
CA ARG A 150 33.70 16.10 -43.43
C ARG A 150 34.27 17.39 -43.99
#